data_AF-A0A815D2R3-F1
#
_entry.id   AF-A0A815D2R3-F1
#
_cell.length_a   1.000
_cell.length_b   1.000
_cell.length_c   1.000
_cell.angle_alpha   90.00
_cell.angle_beta   90.00
_cell.angle_gamma   90.00
#
_symmetry.space_group_name_H-M   'P 1'
#
loop_
_entity.id
_entity.type
_entity.pdbx_description
1 polymer ?
#
loop_
_entity_poly.entity_id
_entity_poly.type
_entity_poly.pdbx_seq_one_letter_code
_entity_poly.pdbx_strand_id
1 'polypeptide(L)'
;MVRLRRIRRNPFRLSLLSKILVLIFILWQLFNWYSISKTDPLEIIQWSGIPIYVPNIPKHIIQTSKSSSDVNIATNSFIRLNPTYQYIHYNDSIAENFVRRTMPDYIYQTYISLPEPVMKADYFRYIVLLVKGGIYTDMDTICLQPIDTWIKGMIMNRTGLIIGIEGDASLWDVWQGDYARQIQFVQWTIAAAPGHPILYEIVKRIADISRTMIRDMTSEKQILEWTGPAIWTDVITNYISIKYGFSWRNFKNLHQPVLIGNDIYVLPITAFSPGLNRMGSKPITDPDAKVQHFFQGSWRKSNEKRSVKRKRSSH
;
A
#
# COMPACT_ATOMS: atom_id res chain seq x y z
N MET A 1 -15.27 69.93 35.68
CA MET A 1 -14.71 68.66 36.22
C MET A 1 -15.49 67.51 35.59
N VAL A 2 -15.06 66.97 34.44
CA VAL A 2 -15.80 65.94 33.68
C VAL A 2 -15.24 64.56 34.05
N ARG A 3 -16.07 63.71 34.65
CA ARG A 3 -15.71 62.35 35.10
C ARG A 3 -15.95 61.36 33.95
N LEU A 4 -14.88 60.91 33.29
CA LEU A 4 -14.92 59.83 32.31
C LEU A 4 -15.13 58.48 33.02
N ARG A 5 -16.29 57.84 32.81
CA ARG A 5 -16.55 56.44 33.23
C ARG A 5 -15.80 55.48 32.31
N ARG A 6 -14.76 54.82 32.83
CA ARG A 6 -14.08 53.70 32.18
C ARG A 6 -15.00 52.47 32.15
N ILE A 7 -15.52 52.11 30.98
CA ILE A 7 -16.23 50.84 30.75
C ILE A 7 -15.18 49.72 30.72
N ARG A 8 -15.15 48.87 31.76
CA ARG A 8 -14.37 47.62 31.76
C ARG A 8 -15.03 46.64 30.79
N ARG A 9 -14.48 46.48 29.58
CA ARG A 9 -14.83 45.36 28.69
C ARG A 9 -14.20 44.09 29.26
N ASN A 10 -15.06 43.11 29.57
CA ASN A 10 -14.65 41.81 30.06
C ASN A 10 -14.05 41.00 28.89
N PRO A 11 -12.75 40.62 28.92
CA PRO A 11 -12.04 40.09 27.75
C PRO A 11 -12.51 38.68 27.31
N PHE A 12 -13.43 38.05 28.03
CA PHE A 12 -13.88 36.67 27.78
C PHE A 12 -15.33 36.54 27.27
N ARG A 13 -16.03 37.63 26.95
CA ARG A 13 -17.36 37.54 26.33
C ARG A 13 -17.25 37.35 24.81
N LEU A 14 -17.22 36.10 24.39
CA LEU A 14 -17.45 35.72 22.99
C LEU A 14 -18.82 36.25 22.54
N SER A 15 -18.86 36.85 21.35
CA SER A 15 -20.09 37.29 20.69
C SER A 15 -21.04 36.10 20.46
N LEU A 16 -22.35 36.35 20.32
CA LEU A 16 -23.32 35.31 20.01
C LEU A 16 -22.92 34.50 18.77
N LEU A 17 -22.36 35.18 17.76
CA LEU A 17 -21.87 34.59 16.52
C LEU A 17 -20.71 33.60 16.75
N SER A 18 -19.76 33.95 17.62
CA SER A 18 -18.61 33.07 17.92
C SER A 18 -19.01 31.85 18.74
N LYS A 19 -20.02 31.96 19.61
CA LYS A 19 -20.61 30.80 20.30
C LYS A 19 -21.32 29.86 19.32
N ILE A 20 -22.03 30.39 18.33
CA ILE A 20 -22.69 29.60 17.28
C ILE A 20 -21.66 28.87 16.43
N LEU A 21 -20.56 29.52 16.02
CA LEU A 21 -19.49 28.87 15.24
C LEU A 21 -18.80 27.74 16.01
N VAL A 22 -18.55 27.92 17.32
CA VAL A 22 -18.01 26.86 18.17
C VAL A 22 -18.99 25.69 18.28
N LEU A 23 -20.28 25.96 18.43
CA LEU A 23 -21.30 24.91 18.48
C LEU A 23 -21.41 24.14 17.14
N ILE A 24 -21.38 24.84 16.00
CA ILE A 24 -21.37 24.21 14.67
C ILE A 24 -20.12 23.35 14.51
N PHE A 25 -18.95 23.83 14.94
CA PHE A 25 -17.72 23.05 14.88
C PHE A 25 -17.79 21.80 15.75
N ILE A 26 -18.31 21.90 16.99
CA ILE A 26 -18.50 20.75 17.88
C ILE A 26 -19.52 19.77 17.28
N LEU A 27 -20.65 20.25 16.76
CA LEU A 27 -21.65 19.40 16.12
C LEU A 27 -21.10 18.74 14.85
N TRP A 28 -20.26 19.43 14.08
CA TRP A 28 -19.56 18.86 12.93
C TRP A 28 -18.53 17.82 13.35
N GLN A 29 -17.78 18.03 14.43
CA GLN A 29 -16.86 17.04 15.00
C GLN A 29 -17.61 15.83 15.54
N LEU A 30 -18.73 16.02 16.23
CA LEU A 30 -19.59 14.95 16.73
C LEU A 30 -20.28 14.20 15.59
N PHE A 31 -20.71 14.88 14.53
CA PHE A 31 -21.26 14.25 13.33
C PHE A 31 -20.19 13.46 12.59
N ASN A 32 -18.99 14.01 12.38
CA ASN A 32 -17.87 13.26 11.80
C ASN A 32 -17.48 12.06 12.66
N TRP A 33 -17.37 12.23 13.98
CA TRP A 33 -17.13 11.13 14.91
C TRP A 33 -18.23 10.09 14.84
N TYR A 34 -19.51 10.51 14.82
CA TYR A 34 -20.65 9.62 14.71
C TYR A 34 -20.66 8.87 13.37
N SER A 35 -20.39 9.54 12.25
CA SER A 35 -20.25 8.95 10.92
C SER A 35 -19.08 7.96 10.83
N ILE A 36 -17.93 8.29 11.44
CA ILE A 36 -16.76 7.41 11.54
C ILE A 36 -17.04 6.23 12.49
N SER A 37 -17.79 6.44 13.57
CA SER A 37 -18.17 5.38 14.51
C SER A 37 -19.25 4.44 13.96
N LYS A 38 -19.93 4.86 12.89
CA LYS A 38 -20.94 4.09 12.16
C LYS A 38 -20.42 3.38 10.90
N THR A 39 -19.13 3.51 10.56
CA THR A 39 -18.51 2.45 9.77
C THR A 39 -18.37 1.25 10.68
N ASP A 40 -19.44 0.46 10.72
CA ASP A 40 -19.51 -0.78 11.47
C ASP A 40 -18.35 -1.69 11.04
N PRO A 41 -17.47 -2.14 11.94
CA PRO A 41 -16.46 -3.16 11.62
C PRO A 41 -17.08 -4.45 11.04
N LEU A 42 -18.40 -4.63 11.16
CA LEU A 42 -19.19 -5.74 10.64
C LEU A 42 -19.82 -5.49 9.26
N GLU A 43 -19.62 -4.31 8.63
CA GLU A 43 -19.96 -4.08 7.21
C GLU A 43 -18.81 -4.44 6.25
N ILE A 44 -17.92 -5.34 6.68
CA ILE A 44 -17.17 -6.19 5.75
C ILE A 44 -18.22 -7.10 5.11
N ILE A 45 -18.88 -6.61 4.05
CA ILE A 45 -19.61 -7.45 3.10
C ILE A 45 -18.55 -8.43 2.58
N GLN A 46 -18.45 -9.58 3.24
CA GLN A 46 -17.50 -10.60 2.88
C GLN A 46 -17.93 -11.04 1.48
N TRP A 47 -17.21 -10.57 0.46
CA TRP A 47 -17.39 -11.08 -0.90
C TRP A 47 -17.34 -12.59 -0.79
N SER A 48 -18.37 -13.27 -1.31
CA SER A 48 -18.72 -14.66 -0.98
C SER A 48 -17.64 -15.72 -1.25
N GLY A 49 -16.48 -15.32 -1.80
CA GLY A 49 -15.29 -16.15 -2.00
C GLY A 49 -14.04 -15.74 -1.21
N ILE A 50 -14.10 -14.72 -0.35
CA ILE A 50 -12.95 -14.29 0.45
C ILE A 50 -12.89 -15.08 1.77
N PRO A 51 -11.79 -15.78 2.08
CA PRO A 51 -11.65 -16.51 3.33
C PRO A 51 -11.83 -15.60 4.55
N ILE A 52 -12.40 -16.17 5.62
CA ILE A 52 -12.39 -15.51 6.92
C ILE A 52 -10.93 -15.32 7.33
N TYR A 53 -10.60 -14.11 7.75
CA TYR A 53 -9.24 -13.76 8.12
C TYR A 53 -8.74 -14.60 9.31
N VAL A 54 -7.64 -15.32 9.09
CA VAL A 54 -6.87 -16.00 10.13
C VAL A 54 -5.38 -15.69 9.88
N PRO A 55 -4.60 -15.24 10.89
CA PRO A 55 -3.19 -14.91 10.71
C PRO A 55 -2.35 -16.17 10.44
N ASN A 56 -2.26 -16.54 9.16
CA ASN A 56 -1.45 -17.65 8.66
C ASN A 56 -1.12 -17.38 7.20
N ILE A 57 0.15 -17.11 6.90
CA ILE A 57 0.62 -16.81 5.55
C ILE A 57 0.92 -18.13 4.81
N PRO A 58 0.18 -18.50 3.76
CA PRO A 58 0.44 -19.73 3.01
C PRO A 58 1.82 -19.76 2.35
N LYS A 59 2.43 -20.94 2.26
CA LYS A 59 3.74 -21.15 1.63
C LYS A 59 3.66 -21.25 0.10
N HIS A 60 3.19 -20.19 -0.55
CA HIS A 60 3.35 -20.03 -1.99
C HIS A 60 3.94 -18.67 -2.36
N ILE A 61 4.65 -18.66 -3.48
CA ILE A 61 5.30 -17.49 -4.06
C ILE A 61 4.59 -17.21 -5.37
N ILE A 62 4.05 -16.00 -5.50
CA ILE A 62 3.25 -15.54 -6.62
C ILE A 62 4.03 -14.46 -7.35
N GLN A 63 4.20 -14.64 -8.66
CA GLN A 63 4.71 -13.59 -9.53
C GLN A 63 3.83 -13.45 -10.78
N THR A 64 3.85 -12.26 -11.38
CA THR A 64 3.09 -11.98 -12.60
C THR A 64 3.99 -11.42 -13.70
N SER A 65 3.74 -11.83 -14.94
CA SER A 65 4.35 -11.20 -16.12
C SER A 65 3.41 -11.29 -17.32
N LYS A 66 3.79 -10.68 -18.44
CA LYS A 66 2.94 -10.71 -19.65
C LYS A 66 2.80 -12.13 -20.23
N SER A 67 3.83 -12.97 -20.12
CA SER A 67 3.89 -14.30 -20.74
C SER A 67 4.47 -15.36 -19.81
N SER A 68 4.06 -16.61 -19.97
CA SER A 68 4.45 -17.76 -19.13
C SER A 68 5.91 -18.20 -19.21
N SER A 69 6.74 -17.55 -20.03
CA SER A 69 8.14 -17.94 -20.30
C SER A 69 9.20 -17.25 -19.45
N ASP A 70 8.82 -16.44 -18.45
CA ASP A 70 9.76 -15.49 -17.82
C ASP A 70 10.47 -16.05 -16.57
N VAL A 71 10.89 -17.32 -16.53
CA VAL A 71 11.74 -17.79 -15.41
C VAL A 71 13.13 -17.19 -15.57
N ASN A 72 13.38 -16.10 -14.84
CA ASN A 72 14.65 -15.36 -14.88
C ASN A 72 15.50 -15.65 -13.63
N ILE A 73 16.67 -15.00 -13.53
CA ILE A 73 17.57 -15.14 -12.38
C ILE A 73 16.87 -14.74 -11.06
N ALA A 74 16.01 -13.72 -11.10
CA ALA A 74 15.21 -13.26 -9.97
C ALA A 74 14.21 -14.33 -9.50
N THR A 75 13.36 -14.86 -10.38
CA THR A 75 12.45 -15.97 -10.06
C THR A 75 13.20 -17.18 -9.47
N ASN A 76 14.32 -17.57 -10.09
CA ASN A 76 15.09 -18.71 -9.63
C ASN A 76 15.71 -18.51 -8.24
N SER A 77 16.01 -17.27 -7.83
CA SER A 77 16.50 -16.99 -6.48
C SER A 77 15.46 -17.34 -5.41
N PHE A 78 14.18 -17.02 -5.65
CA PHE A 78 13.08 -17.38 -4.77
C PHE A 78 12.86 -18.89 -4.71
N ILE A 79 12.80 -19.57 -5.86
CA ILE A 79 12.58 -21.02 -5.94
C ILE A 79 13.68 -21.79 -5.20
N ARG A 80 14.95 -21.43 -5.42
CA ARG A 80 16.09 -22.11 -4.79
C ARG A 80 16.18 -21.90 -3.29
N LEU A 81 15.94 -20.68 -2.80
CA LEU A 81 16.03 -20.38 -1.38
C LEU A 81 14.81 -20.88 -0.58
N ASN A 82 13.72 -21.23 -1.25
CA ASN A 82 12.46 -21.60 -0.62
C ASN A 82 11.89 -22.90 -1.20
N PRO A 83 12.60 -24.03 -1.12
CA PRO A 83 12.21 -25.29 -1.78
C PRO A 83 10.90 -25.88 -1.26
N THR A 84 10.44 -25.48 -0.07
CA THR A 84 9.17 -25.90 0.52
C THR A 84 7.99 -25.02 0.09
N TYR A 85 8.23 -23.95 -0.68
CA TYR A 85 7.19 -23.05 -1.14
C TYR A 85 6.75 -23.43 -2.55
N GLN A 86 5.42 -23.43 -2.77
CA GLN A 86 4.89 -23.60 -4.11
C GLN A 86 5.11 -22.33 -4.93
N TYR A 87 5.72 -22.44 -6.11
CA TYR A 87 5.79 -21.33 -7.06
C TYR A 87 4.55 -21.28 -7.95
N ILE A 88 3.95 -20.10 -8.09
CA ILE A 88 2.76 -19.85 -8.91
C ILE A 88 3.02 -18.64 -9.79
N HIS A 89 2.90 -18.83 -11.11
CA HIS A 89 3.01 -17.76 -12.08
C HIS A 89 1.65 -17.43 -12.67
N TYR A 90 1.36 -16.13 -12.78
CA TYR A 90 0.16 -15.61 -13.43
C TYR A 90 0.57 -14.77 -14.63
N ASN A 91 0.22 -15.23 -15.83
CA ASN A 91 0.21 -14.35 -17.00
C ASN A 91 -1.08 -13.50 -17.04
N ASP A 92 -1.14 -12.51 -17.94
CA ASP A 92 -2.29 -11.60 -18.06
C ASP A 92 -3.64 -12.33 -18.19
N SER A 93 -3.70 -13.39 -19.00
CA SER A 93 -4.93 -14.17 -19.22
C SER A 93 -5.35 -14.99 -18.00
N ILE A 94 -4.38 -15.60 -17.31
CA ILE A 94 -4.63 -16.36 -16.08
C ILE A 94 -5.07 -15.40 -14.97
N ALA A 95 -4.41 -14.24 -14.86
CA ALA A 95 -4.75 -13.20 -13.88
C ALA A 95 -6.17 -12.66 -14.09
N GLU A 96 -6.55 -12.30 -15.32
CA GLU A 96 -7.89 -11.83 -15.63
C GLU A 96 -8.97 -12.88 -15.32
N ASN A 97 -8.75 -14.13 -15.74
CA ASN A 97 -9.66 -15.22 -15.43
C ASN A 97 -9.77 -15.50 -13.93
N PHE A 98 -8.67 -15.35 -13.19
CA PHE A 98 -8.68 -15.47 -11.73
C PHE A 98 -9.57 -14.40 -11.09
N VAL A 99 -9.37 -13.12 -11.46
CA VAL A 99 -10.19 -12.02 -10.92
C VAL A 99 -11.67 -12.23 -11.26
N ARG A 100 -11.98 -12.56 -12.52
CA ARG A 100 -13.35 -12.81 -12.98
C ARG A 100 -14.08 -13.91 -12.19
N ARG A 101 -13.35 -14.95 -11.76
CA ARG A 101 -13.93 -16.11 -11.06
C ARG A 101 -14.02 -15.92 -9.54
N THR A 102 -13.20 -15.06 -8.97
CA THR A 102 -13.03 -14.96 -7.51
C THR A 102 -13.64 -13.68 -6.92
N MET A 103 -13.83 -12.65 -7.74
CA MET A 103 -14.25 -11.33 -7.29
C MET A 103 -15.64 -10.96 -7.79
N PRO A 104 -16.40 -10.10 -7.06
CA PRO A 104 -17.65 -9.57 -7.55
C PRO A 104 -17.50 -8.81 -8.87
N ASP A 105 -18.60 -8.73 -9.63
CA ASP A 105 -18.60 -8.11 -10.95
C ASP A 105 -18.00 -6.71 -10.96
N TYR A 106 -18.32 -5.84 -10.00
CA TYR A 106 -17.79 -4.47 -10.01
C TYR A 106 -16.26 -4.40 -9.79
N ILE A 107 -15.66 -5.37 -9.09
CA ILE A 107 -14.21 -5.49 -8.93
C ILE A 107 -13.58 -5.98 -10.23
N TYR A 108 -14.19 -6.98 -10.87
CA TYR A 108 -13.75 -7.47 -12.18
C TYR A 108 -13.86 -6.40 -13.26
N GLN A 109 -14.98 -5.65 -13.31
CA GLN A 109 -15.17 -4.53 -14.23
C GLN A 109 -14.12 -3.44 -14.00
N THR A 110 -13.80 -3.13 -12.74
CA THR A 110 -12.68 -2.24 -12.40
C THR A 110 -11.39 -2.75 -13.03
N TYR A 111 -11.03 -4.01 -12.76
CA TYR A 111 -9.79 -4.63 -13.24
C TYR A 111 -9.62 -4.53 -14.76
N ILE A 112 -10.64 -4.90 -15.54
CA ILE A 112 -10.53 -4.86 -17.00
C ILE A 112 -10.51 -3.43 -17.56
N SER A 113 -11.09 -2.47 -16.83
CA SER A 113 -11.17 -1.06 -17.22
C SER A 113 -9.93 -0.23 -16.90
N LEU A 114 -8.98 -0.76 -16.11
CA LEU A 114 -7.74 -0.06 -15.79
C LEU A 114 -6.92 0.18 -17.08
N PRO A 115 -6.53 1.44 -17.36
CA PRO A 115 -6.00 1.86 -18.66
C PRO A 115 -4.60 1.34 -18.94
N GLU A 116 -3.77 1.18 -17.91
CA GLU A 116 -2.36 0.79 -18.05
C GLU A 116 -2.10 -0.62 -17.52
N PRO A 117 -1.28 -1.46 -18.20
CA PRO A 117 -0.94 -2.80 -17.73
C PRO A 117 -0.32 -2.83 -16.32
N VAL A 118 0.47 -1.82 -15.96
CA VAL A 118 1.05 -1.70 -14.62
C VAL A 118 -0.03 -1.54 -13.55
N MET A 119 -1.11 -0.80 -13.85
CA MET A 119 -2.22 -0.65 -12.92
C MET A 119 -2.96 -1.97 -12.71
N LYS A 120 -3.11 -2.77 -13.77
CA LYS A 120 -3.68 -4.12 -13.66
C LYS A 120 -2.81 -5.03 -12.79
N ALA A 121 -1.49 -5.01 -12.97
CA ALA A 121 -0.56 -5.77 -12.16
C ALA A 121 -0.59 -5.33 -10.67
N ASP A 122 -0.57 -4.01 -10.43
CA ASP A 122 -0.73 -3.43 -9.08
C ASP A 122 -2.04 -3.87 -8.44
N TYR A 123 -3.16 -3.84 -9.17
CA TYR A 123 -4.44 -4.23 -8.59
C TYR A 123 -4.53 -5.74 -8.37
N PHE A 124 -4.00 -6.53 -9.30
CA PHE A 124 -3.98 -7.98 -9.22
C PHE A 124 -3.21 -8.48 -8.00
N ARG A 125 -2.06 -7.88 -7.67
CA ARG A 125 -1.27 -8.35 -6.51
C ARG A 125 -2.03 -8.24 -5.20
N TYR A 126 -2.86 -7.21 -5.04
CA TYR A 126 -3.71 -7.09 -3.86
C TYR A 126 -4.84 -8.12 -3.88
N ILE A 127 -5.49 -8.31 -5.03
CA ILE A 127 -6.58 -9.30 -5.19
C ILE A 127 -6.08 -10.72 -4.93
N VAL A 128 -4.97 -11.12 -5.54
CA VAL A 128 -4.46 -12.49 -5.39
C VAL A 128 -4.03 -12.77 -3.95
N LEU A 129 -3.42 -11.80 -3.26
CA LEU A 129 -3.12 -11.93 -1.84
C LEU A 129 -4.39 -11.93 -0.98
N LEU A 130 -5.41 -11.14 -1.33
CA LEU A 130 -6.67 -11.13 -0.59
C LEU A 130 -7.36 -12.50 -0.65
N VAL A 131 -7.35 -13.15 -1.82
CA VAL A 131 -8.02 -14.43 -2.03
C VAL A 131 -7.16 -15.61 -1.56
N LYS A 132 -5.87 -15.63 -1.92
CA LYS A 132 -4.97 -16.78 -1.72
C LYS A 132 -3.96 -16.59 -0.58
N GLY A 133 -3.70 -15.37 -0.14
CA GLY A 133 -2.56 -15.05 0.70
C GLY A 133 -1.22 -15.35 0.01
N GLY A 134 -0.19 -15.60 0.82
CA GLY A 134 1.15 -16.01 0.44
C GLY A 134 2.08 -14.83 0.20
N ILE A 135 3.07 -15.01 -0.68
CA ILE A 135 4.10 -14.01 -0.97
C ILE A 135 3.95 -13.58 -2.42
N TYR A 136 3.55 -12.34 -2.64
CA TYR A 136 3.66 -11.73 -3.97
C TYR A 136 5.02 -11.04 -4.07
N THR A 137 5.70 -11.19 -5.21
CA THR A 137 6.91 -10.44 -5.53
C THR A 137 7.01 -10.12 -7.03
N ASP A 138 7.43 -8.90 -7.39
CA ASP A 138 7.64 -8.52 -8.79
C ASP A 138 8.78 -9.35 -9.42
N MET A 139 8.72 -9.53 -10.75
CA MET A 139 9.62 -10.42 -11.52
C MET A 139 11.08 -9.97 -11.56
N ASP A 140 11.35 -8.71 -11.28
CA ASP A 140 12.69 -8.10 -11.19
C ASP A 140 13.15 -7.95 -9.73
N THR A 141 12.65 -8.83 -8.85
CA THR A 141 13.08 -8.93 -7.45
C THR A 141 13.90 -10.19 -7.20
N ILE A 142 15.07 -10.03 -6.58
CA ILE A 142 15.94 -11.12 -6.11
C ILE A 142 15.64 -11.40 -4.64
N CYS A 143 15.47 -12.68 -4.32
CA CYS A 143 15.47 -13.20 -2.96
C CYS A 143 16.93 -13.31 -2.47
N LEU A 144 17.25 -12.59 -1.40
CA LEU A 144 18.57 -12.62 -0.77
C LEU A 144 18.60 -13.59 0.42
N GLN A 145 17.45 -13.82 1.06
CA GLN A 145 17.32 -14.75 2.19
C GLN A 145 15.99 -15.52 2.15
N PRO A 146 15.95 -16.77 2.66
CA PRO A 146 14.73 -17.55 2.74
C PRO A 146 13.59 -16.79 3.45
N ILE A 147 12.36 -16.94 2.97
CA ILE A 147 11.18 -16.26 3.49
C ILE A 147 10.94 -16.61 4.96
N ASP A 148 11.20 -17.87 5.33
CA ASP A 148 11.09 -18.34 6.72
C ASP A 148 12.03 -17.60 7.69
N THR A 149 13.04 -16.85 7.20
CA THR A 149 13.94 -16.04 8.04
C THR A 149 13.56 -14.56 8.11
N TRP A 150 12.50 -14.12 7.43
CA TRP A 150 12.06 -12.72 7.44
C TRP A 150 11.52 -12.29 8.81
N ILE A 151 10.93 -13.22 9.54
CA ILE A 151 10.41 -13.03 10.90
C ILE A 151 10.87 -14.18 11.79
N LYS A 152 11.18 -13.90 13.05
CA LYS A 152 11.77 -14.87 13.98
C LYS A 152 10.75 -15.38 14.99
N GLY A 153 10.88 -16.66 15.35
CA GLY A 153 10.21 -17.27 16.49
C GLY A 153 8.69 -17.38 16.35
N MET A 154 8.00 -17.39 17.50
CA MET A 154 6.54 -17.61 17.57
C MET A 154 5.70 -16.50 16.92
N ILE A 155 6.32 -15.38 16.55
CA ILE A 155 5.65 -14.24 15.92
C ILE A 155 5.13 -14.62 14.52
N MET A 156 5.86 -15.48 13.79
CA MET A 156 5.46 -15.97 12.46
C MET A 156 4.03 -16.51 12.45
N ASN A 157 3.66 -17.31 13.45
CA ASN A 157 2.35 -17.99 13.51
C ASN A 157 1.19 -17.07 13.92
N ARG A 158 1.46 -15.80 14.16
CA ARG A 158 0.46 -14.80 14.54
C ARG A 158 0.44 -13.60 13.60
N THR A 159 1.43 -13.49 12.72
CA THR A 159 1.51 -12.41 11.73
C THR A 159 0.70 -12.76 10.48
N GLY A 160 -0.25 -11.90 10.12
CA GLY A 160 -0.99 -12.02 8.88
C GLY A 160 -0.56 -11.06 7.79
N LEU A 161 0.36 -10.13 8.06
CA LEU A 161 0.92 -9.24 7.04
C LEU A 161 2.39 -8.92 7.34
N ILE A 162 3.28 -9.17 6.37
CA ILE A 162 4.68 -8.73 6.40
C ILE A 162 4.89 -7.77 5.23
N ILE A 163 5.33 -6.56 5.57
CA ILE A 163 5.61 -5.46 4.63
C ILE A 163 6.93 -4.80 5.01
N GLY A 164 7.53 -4.06 4.08
CA GLY A 164 8.75 -3.30 4.32
C GLY A 164 8.62 -1.84 3.95
N ILE A 165 9.51 -1.00 4.49
CA ILE A 165 9.64 0.39 4.07
C ILE A 165 10.44 0.45 2.76
N GLU A 166 9.88 1.10 1.74
CA GLU A 166 10.56 1.35 0.45
C GLU A 166 11.42 2.61 0.52
N GLY A 167 10.94 3.63 1.22
CA GLY A 167 11.65 4.88 1.39
C GLY A 167 11.16 5.68 2.60
N ASP A 168 12.10 6.40 3.21
CA ASP A 168 11.87 7.40 4.24
C ASP A 168 12.39 8.75 3.75
N ALA A 169 11.54 9.40 2.95
CA ALA A 169 11.81 10.72 2.40
C ALA A 169 11.63 11.83 3.45
N SER A 170 11.19 11.51 4.69
CA SER A 170 11.15 12.48 5.80
C SER A 170 12.54 12.82 6.36
N LEU A 171 13.57 12.10 5.91
CA LEU A 171 14.98 12.36 6.19
C LEU A 171 15.59 13.39 5.22
N TRP A 172 14.82 13.90 4.25
CA TRP A 172 15.28 14.91 3.29
C TRP A 172 14.59 16.25 3.54
N ASP A 173 15.36 17.32 3.43
CA ASP A 173 14.85 18.70 3.58
C ASP A 173 14.01 19.14 2.37
N VAL A 174 14.13 18.46 1.21
CA VAL A 174 13.36 18.75 -0.02
C VAL A 174 12.62 17.49 -0.47
N TRP A 175 11.35 17.40 -0.08
CA TRP A 175 10.46 16.29 -0.43
C TRP A 175 9.86 16.50 -1.83
N GLN A 176 10.65 16.34 -2.90
CA GLN A 176 10.13 16.27 -4.27
C GLN A 176 10.99 15.37 -5.16
N GLY A 177 10.45 14.23 -5.60
CA GLY A 177 11.00 13.50 -6.76
C GLY A 177 10.65 12.03 -6.83
N ASP A 178 11.00 11.26 -5.80
CA ASP A 178 11.14 9.80 -5.98
C ASP A 178 10.04 8.95 -5.31
N TYR A 179 9.38 9.48 -4.28
CA TYR A 179 8.38 8.76 -3.47
C TYR A 179 7.07 9.53 -3.39
N ALA A 180 5.96 8.80 -3.38
CA ALA A 180 4.63 9.40 -3.31
C ALA A 180 4.23 9.80 -1.89
N ARG A 181 4.87 9.24 -0.84
CA ARG A 181 4.63 9.55 0.58
C ARG A 181 5.95 9.75 1.35
N GLN A 182 5.89 10.43 2.50
CA GLN A 182 7.07 10.68 3.36
C GLN A 182 7.69 9.38 3.88
N ILE A 183 6.83 8.47 4.31
CA ILE A 183 7.14 7.05 4.46
C ILE A 183 6.36 6.35 3.36
N GLN A 184 7.03 5.54 2.55
CA GLN A 184 6.38 4.72 1.53
C GLN A 184 6.64 3.24 1.84
N PHE A 185 5.60 2.42 1.81
CA PHE A 185 5.74 0.97 1.95
C PHE A 185 6.01 0.31 0.61
N VAL A 186 6.83 -0.74 0.63
CA VAL A 186 7.04 -1.62 -0.51
C VAL A 186 5.70 -2.25 -0.89
N GLN A 187 5.35 -2.14 -2.17
CA GLN A 187 4.21 -2.84 -2.76
C GLN A 187 4.62 -3.97 -3.71
N TRP A 188 5.90 -4.05 -4.08
CA TRP A 188 6.43 -5.02 -5.04
C TRP A 188 6.90 -6.32 -4.37
N THR A 189 6.90 -6.40 -3.03
CA THR A 189 7.03 -7.63 -2.24
C THR A 189 6.16 -7.54 -0.99
N ILE A 190 5.19 -8.44 -0.85
CA ILE A 190 4.22 -8.46 0.25
C ILE A 190 3.98 -9.91 0.65
N ALA A 191 4.05 -10.23 1.94
CA ALA A 191 3.56 -11.50 2.46
C ALA A 191 2.27 -11.28 3.23
N ALA A 192 1.20 -12.03 2.95
CA ALA A 192 -0.07 -11.84 3.62
C ALA A 192 -0.85 -13.14 3.80
N ALA A 193 -1.65 -13.19 4.87
CA ALA A 193 -2.69 -14.19 5.02
C ALA A 193 -3.91 -13.81 4.18
N PRO A 194 -4.66 -14.80 3.64
CA PRO A 194 -5.88 -14.51 2.89
C PRO A 194 -6.91 -13.80 3.77
N GLY A 195 -7.71 -12.93 3.17
CA GLY A 195 -8.75 -12.18 3.88
C GLY A 195 -8.24 -11.01 4.74
N HIS A 196 -6.94 -10.69 4.74
CA HIS A 196 -6.41 -9.63 5.60
C HIS A 196 -7.14 -8.29 5.38
N PRO A 197 -7.62 -7.58 6.43
CA PRO A 197 -8.46 -6.39 6.27
C PRO A 197 -7.84 -5.24 5.45
N ILE A 198 -6.52 -5.04 5.55
CA ILE A 198 -5.79 -4.06 4.72
C ILE A 198 -5.93 -4.39 3.21
N LEU A 199 -5.88 -5.68 2.84
CA LEU A 199 -6.02 -6.11 1.45
C LEU A 199 -7.46 -5.91 0.96
N TYR A 200 -8.45 -6.18 1.80
CA TYR A 200 -9.84 -5.90 1.48
C TYR A 200 -10.06 -4.40 1.22
N GLU A 201 -9.55 -3.56 2.12
CA GLU A 201 -9.69 -2.10 2.03
C GLU A 201 -9.02 -1.54 0.77
N ILE A 202 -7.78 -1.94 0.44
CA ILE A 202 -7.15 -1.44 -0.79
C ILE A 202 -7.88 -1.89 -2.04
N VAL A 203 -8.35 -3.15 -2.09
CA VAL A 203 -9.06 -3.64 -3.27
C VAL A 203 -10.36 -2.85 -3.46
N LYS A 204 -11.11 -2.64 -2.38
CA LYS A 204 -12.32 -1.82 -2.39
C LYS A 204 -12.03 -0.37 -2.79
N ARG A 205 -11.03 0.26 -2.17
CA ARG A 205 -10.68 1.67 -2.39
C ARG A 205 -10.25 1.94 -3.82
N ILE A 206 -9.46 1.05 -4.44
CA ILE A 206 -9.10 1.15 -5.87
C ILE A 206 -10.36 1.10 -6.74
N ALA A 207 -11.28 0.18 -6.48
CA ALA A 207 -12.54 0.11 -7.23
C ALA A 207 -13.39 1.38 -7.08
N ASP A 208 -13.49 1.92 -5.87
CA ASP A 208 -14.29 3.10 -5.59
C ASP A 208 -13.75 4.33 -6.32
N ILE A 209 -12.44 4.60 -6.25
CA ILE A 209 -11.84 5.75 -6.98
C ILE A 209 -11.89 5.56 -8.50
N SER A 210 -11.85 4.32 -8.99
CA SER A 210 -11.92 4.02 -10.42
C SER A 210 -13.25 4.40 -11.04
N ARG A 211 -14.32 4.55 -10.24
CA ARG A 211 -15.64 5.02 -10.72
C ARG A 211 -15.63 6.50 -11.10
N THR A 212 -14.73 7.29 -10.51
CA THR A 212 -14.67 8.75 -10.68
C THR A 212 -13.47 9.23 -11.50
N MET A 213 -12.50 8.36 -11.78
CA MET A 213 -11.29 8.72 -12.51
C MET A 213 -11.53 8.84 -14.03
N ILE A 214 -11.02 9.92 -14.62
CA ILE A 214 -11.02 10.14 -16.07
C ILE A 214 -9.90 9.29 -16.71
N ARG A 215 -10.29 8.34 -17.57
CA ARG A 215 -9.41 7.29 -18.10
C ARG A 215 -8.37 7.79 -19.12
N ASP A 216 -8.59 8.94 -19.75
CA ASP A 216 -7.74 9.43 -20.86
C ASP A 216 -6.47 10.18 -20.41
N MET A 217 -6.38 10.53 -19.11
CA MET A 217 -5.27 11.24 -18.51
C MET A 217 -4.54 10.31 -17.53
N THR A 218 -3.58 9.51 -18.00
CA THR A 218 -2.73 8.66 -17.16
C THR A 218 -1.29 9.17 -17.12
N SER A 219 -1.03 10.09 -16.19
CA SER A 219 0.33 10.47 -15.79
C SER A 219 0.94 9.44 -14.84
N GLU A 220 2.27 9.38 -14.76
CA GLU A 220 2.98 8.54 -13.78
C GLU A 220 2.51 8.80 -12.35
N LYS A 221 2.33 10.07 -11.97
CA LYS A 221 1.77 10.43 -10.66
C LYS A 221 0.40 9.79 -10.42
N GLN A 222 -0.48 9.78 -11.42
CA GLN A 222 -1.77 9.11 -11.29
C GLN A 222 -1.64 7.59 -11.16
N ILE A 223 -0.66 6.94 -11.79
CA ILE A 223 -0.41 5.51 -11.58
C ILE A 223 -0.04 5.25 -10.12
N LEU A 224 0.90 6.03 -9.59
CA LEU A 224 1.37 5.90 -8.21
C LEU A 224 0.24 6.14 -7.18
N GLU A 225 -0.65 7.09 -7.46
CA GLU A 225 -1.79 7.45 -6.62
C GLU A 225 -3.00 6.50 -6.75
N TRP A 226 -3.21 5.91 -7.93
CA TRP A 226 -4.42 5.14 -8.20
C TRP A 226 -4.28 3.69 -7.77
N THR A 227 -3.24 2.99 -8.20
CA THR A 227 -3.02 1.57 -7.88
C THR A 227 -1.67 1.32 -7.23
N GLY A 228 -0.77 2.29 -7.35
CA GLY A 228 0.62 2.18 -6.92
C GLY A 228 0.85 2.44 -5.42
N PRO A 229 2.10 2.78 -5.05
CA PRO A 229 2.53 2.68 -3.66
C PRO A 229 1.93 3.76 -2.77
N ALA A 230 1.33 4.81 -3.35
CA ALA A 230 0.74 5.89 -2.58
C ALA A 230 -0.57 5.45 -1.90
N ILE A 231 -1.51 4.88 -2.67
CA ILE A 231 -2.77 4.34 -2.10
C ILE A 231 -2.50 3.17 -1.15
N TRP A 232 -1.51 2.33 -1.47
CA TRP A 232 -1.04 1.26 -0.58
C TRP A 232 -0.60 1.78 0.78
N THR A 233 0.26 2.80 0.76
CA THR A 233 0.75 3.43 1.97
C THR A 233 -0.39 4.10 2.75
N ASP A 234 -1.30 4.79 2.07
CA ASP A 234 -2.43 5.45 2.71
C ASP A 234 -3.38 4.45 3.37
N VAL A 235 -3.67 3.31 2.72
CA VAL A 235 -4.53 2.27 3.31
C VAL A 235 -3.90 1.68 4.56
N ILE A 236 -2.61 1.32 4.51
CA ILE A 236 -1.89 0.79 5.68
C ILE A 236 -1.89 1.81 6.82
N THR A 237 -1.46 3.04 6.54
CA THR A 237 -1.33 4.09 7.57
C THR A 237 -2.67 4.45 8.20
N ASN A 238 -3.75 4.51 7.43
CA ASN A 238 -5.09 4.73 7.97
C ASN A 238 -5.52 3.55 8.85
N TYR A 239 -5.32 2.31 8.40
CA TYR A 239 -5.70 1.11 9.16
C TYR A 239 -5.00 1.05 10.52
N ILE A 240 -3.67 1.20 10.55
CA ILE A 240 -2.90 1.12 11.80
C ILE A 240 -3.14 2.34 12.72
N SER A 241 -3.49 3.49 12.15
CA SER A 241 -3.86 4.69 12.91
C SER A 241 -5.17 4.47 13.64
N ILE A 242 -6.20 4.04 12.92
CA ILE A 242 -7.53 3.82 13.50
C ILE A 242 -7.50 2.66 14.51
N LYS A 243 -6.84 1.54 14.16
CA LYS A 243 -6.90 0.32 14.97
C LYS A 243 -5.90 0.28 16.12
N TYR A 244 -4.71 0.89 15.95
CA TYR A 244 -3.60 0.73 16.88
C TYR A 244 -2.98 2.05 17.34
N GLY A 245 -3.48 3.21 16.89
CA GLY A 245 -2.94 4.52 17.24
C GLY A 245 -1.56 4.81 16.64
N PHE A 246 -1.14 4.06 15.61
CA PHE A 246 0.12 4.30 14.91
C PHE A 246 -0.01 5.40 13.87
N SER A 247 1.04 6.18 13.67
CA SER A 247 1.16 7.14 12.58
C SER A 247 2.35 6.80 11.70
N TRP A 248 2.43 7.38 10.50
CA TRP A 248 3.61 7.25 9.65
C TRP A 248 4.90 7.65 10.38
N ARG A 249 4.84 8.58 11.35
CA ARG A 249 6.01 9.06 12.10
C ARG A 249 6.67 7.95 12.92
N ASN A 250 5.92 6.91 13.27
CA ASN A 250 6.45 5.75 13.99
C ASN A 250 7.43 4.91 13.16
N PHE A 251 7.48 5.13 11.84
CA PHE A 251 8.41 4.43 10.94
C PHE A 251 9.58 5.30 10.48
N LYS A 252 9.66 6.55 10.94
CA LYS A 252 10.80 7.42 10.63
C LYS A 252 12.08 6.82 11.19
N ASN A 253 13.12 6.75 10.36
CA ASN A 253 14.44 6.23 10.74
C ASN A 253 14.37 4.83 11.38
N LEU A 254 13.54 3.95 10.80
CA LEU A 254 13.32 2.60 11.33
C LEU A 254 14.54 1.70 11.06
N HIS A 255 15.23 1.25 12.12
CA HIS A 255 16.39 0.34 12.05
C HIS A 255 16.09 -1.10 12.47
N GLN A 256 14.99 -1.31 13.18
CA GLN A 256 14.57 -2.62 13.67
C GLN A 256 13.13 -2.90 13.27
N PRO A 257 12.75 -4.18 13.06
CA PRO A 257 11.37 -4.51 12.72
C PRO A 257 10.39 -4.11 13.82
N VAL A 258 9.16 -3.77 13.42
CA VAL A 258 8.07 -3.42 14.34
C VAL A 258 6.90 -4.37 14.11
N LEU A 259 6.44 -4.99 15.19
CA LEU A 259 5.21 -5.76 15.21
C LEU A 259 4.06 -4.89 15.76
N ILE A 260 3.01 -4.73 14.97
CA ILE A 260 1.83 -3.92 15.31
C ILE A 260 0.65 -4.88 15.55
N GLY A 261 0.04 -4.78 16.72
CA GLY A 261 -1.19 -5.52 17.04
C GLY A 261 -1.07 -7.04 17.04
N ASN A 262 0.16 -7.57 17.18
CA ASN A 262 0.48 -9.00 16.98
C ASN A 262 0.11 -9.54 15.59
N ASP A 263 0.05 -8.67 14.57
CA ASP A 263 -0.63 -8.97 13.31
C ASP A 263 0.18 -8.51 12.08
N ILE A 264 0.66 -7.26 12.13
CA ILE A 264 1.38 -6.61 11.02
C ILE A 264 2.85 -6.46 11.41
N TYR A 265 3.74 -7.05 10.62
CA TYR A 265 5.18 -6.99 10.81
C TYR A 265 5.81 -6.08 9.75
N VAL A 266 6.36 -4.95 10.20
CA VAL A 266 6.97 -3.93 9.36
C VAL A 266 8.49 -4.06 9.42
N LEU A 267 9.10 -4.28 8.26
CA LEU A 267 10.54 -4.43 8.10
C LEU A 267 11.22 -3.10 7.69
N PRO A 268 12.44 -2.83 8.18
CA PRO A 268 13.24 -1.65 7.80
C PRO A 268 13.55 -1.56 6.31
N ILE A 269 13.98 -0.38 5.86
CA ILE A 269 14.45 -0.13 4.48
C ILE A 269 15.54 -1.12 4.10
N THR A 270 16.52 -1.41 4.96
CA THR A 270 17.58 -2.38 4.64
C THR A 270 17.04 -3.77 4.29
N ALA A 271 15.96 -4.22 4.93
CA ALA A 271 15.43 -5.55 4.69
C ALA A 271 14.77 -5.69 3.31
N PHE A 272 13.99 -4.67 2.93
CA PHE A 272 13.10 -4.74 1.77
C PHE A 272 13.45 -3.72 0.67
N SER A 273 14.41 -2.83 0.86
CA SER A 273 14.94 -1.92 -0.15
C SER A 273 16.43 -1.59 0.13
N PRO A 274 17.31 -2.63 0.23
CA PRO A 274 18.74 -2.44 0.42
C PRO A 274 19.40 -1.82 -0.82
N GLY A 275 20.59 -1.26 -0.62
CA GLY A 275 21.47 -0.80 -1.70
C GLY A 275 21.08 0.55 -2.30
N LEU A 276 20.15 1.29 -1.71
CA LEU A 276 19.79 2.64 -2.18
C LEU A 276 20.87 3.69 -1.85
N ASN A 277 21.80 3.38 -0.93
CA ASN A 277 22.83 4.30 -0.41
C ASN A 277 22.27 5.64 0.08
N ARG A 278 21.03 5.64 0.59
CA ARG A 278 20.29 6.80 1.09
C ARG A 278 19.23 6.37 2.09
N MET A 279 18.73 7.30 2.90
CA MET A 279 17.65 7.07 3.88
C MET A 279 17.96 5.94 4.89
N GLY A 280 19.24 5.74 5.23
CA GLY A 280 19.68 4.67 6.13
C GLY A 280 19.66 3.26 5.52
N SER A 281 19.36 3.12 4.22
CA SER A 281 19.50 1.85 3.49
C SER A 281 20.95 1.38 3.49
N LYS A 282 21.18 0.14 3.94
CA LYS A 282 22.51 -0.50 3.92
C LYS A 282 22.73 -1.33 2.65
N PRO A 283 23.96 -1.78 2.34
CA PRO A 283 24.26 -2.57 1.16
C PRO A 283 23.48 -3.90 1.10
N ILE A 284 23.36 -4.46 -0.11
CA ILE A 284 22.69 -5.76 -0.34
C ILE A 284 23.37 -6.95 0.35
N THR A 285 24.63 -6.78 0.78
CA THR A 285 25.40 -7.78 1.54
C THR A 285 25.15 -7.70 3.04
N ASP A 286 24.36 -6.72 3.51
CA ASP A 286 24.01 -6.61 4.92
C ASP A 286 23.16 -7.81 5.37
N PRO A 287 23.41 -8.40 6.56
CA PRO A 287 22.67 -9.56 7.04
C PRO A 287 21.17 -9.32 7.23
N ASP A 288 20.73 -8.06 7.31
CA ASP A 288 19.30 -7.74 7.38
C ASP A 288 18.63 -7.69 6.00
N ALA A 289 19.39 -7.62 4.90
CA ALA A 289 18.86 -7.58 3.54
C ALA A 289 18.15 -8.89 3.17
N LYS A 290 16.85 -8.82 2.81
CA LYS A 290 16.01 -9.99 2.52
C LYS A 290 15.65 -10.12 1.04
N VAL A 291 15.38 -8.99 0.39
CA VAL A 291 15.04 -8.92 -1.04
C VAL A 291 15.68 -7.69 -1.68
N GLN A 292 15.95 -7.75 -2.97
CA GLN A 292 16.46 -6.62 -3.76
C GLN A 292 15.61 -6.46 -5.03
N HIS A 293 15.07 -5.27 -5.23
CA HIS A 293 14.34 -4.92 -6.44
C HIS A 293 15.23 -4.11 -7.40
N PHE A 294 15.14 -4.39 -8.70
CA PHE A 294 15.94 -3.70 -9.72
C PHE A 294 15.25 -2.46 -10.31
N PHE A 295 14.01 -2.16 -9.94
CA PHE A 295 13.26 -0.99 -10.41
C PHE A 295 13.29 -0.83 -11.94
N GLN A 296 13.21 -1.94 -12.68
CA GLN A 296 13.44 -1.91 -14.13
C GLN A 296 12.42 -1.04 -14.85
N GLY A 297 11.24 -0.83 -14.25
CA GLY A 297 10.32 0.25 -14.60
C GLY A 297 9.98 0.28 -16.08
N SER A 298 9.86 -0.89 -16.72
CA SER A 298 9.74 -1.02 -18.18
C SER A 298 8.56 -0.21 -18.75
N TRP A 299 7.53 0.01 -17.93
CA TRP A 299 6.38 0.87 -18.24
C TRP A 299 6.71 2.37 -18.26
N ARG A 300 7.63 2.88 -17.43
CA ARG A 300 8.03 4.30 -17.40
C ARG A 300 8.61 4.72 -18.76
N LYS A 301 9.49 3.90 -19.32
CA LYS A 301 10.06 4.07 -20.68
C LYS A 301 8.98 4.07 -21.78
N SER A 302 7.89 3.33 -21.58
CA SER A 302 6.78 3.27 -22.54
C SER A 302 5.88 4.52 -22.48
N ASN A 303 5.67 5.08 -21.28
CA ASN A 303 4.90 6.29 -21.07
C ASN A 303 5.62 7.54 -21.60
N GLU A 304 6.94 7.62 -21.45
CA GLU A 304 7.74 8.67 -22.10
C GLU A 304 7.59 8.64 -23.63
N LYS A 305 7.66 7.45 -24.25
CA LYS A 305 7.46 7.32 -25.70
C LYS A 305 6.05 7.73 -26.15
N ARG A 306 5.02 7.41 -25.37
CA ARG A 306 3.62 7.79 -25.66
C ARG A 306 3.38 9.29 -25.46
N SER A 307 3.95 9.91 -24.43
CA SER A 307 3.82 11.35 -24.19
C SER A 307 4.51 12.18 -25.28
N VAL A 308 5.67 11.73 -25.76
CA VAL A 308 6.36 12.32 -26.92
C VAL A 308 5.53 12.20 -28.20
N LYS A 309 4.89 11.05 -28.44
CA LYS A 309 3.98 10.88 -29.60
C LYS A 309 2.76 11.79 -29.53
N ARG A 310 2.09 11.92 -28.36
CA ARG A 310 0.94 12.82 -28.17
C ARG A 310 1.30 14.29 -28.41
N LYS A 311 2.49 14.74 -28.00
CA LYS A 311 2.97 16.12 -28.27
C LYS A 311 3.28 16.38 -29.75
N ARG A 312 3.65 15.35 -30.51
CA ARG A 312 3.94 15.46 -31.96
C ARG A 312 2.68 15.41 -32.83
N SER A 313 1.62 14.75 -32.38
CA SER A 313 0.33 14.70 -33.09
C SER A 313 -0.56 15.93 -32.86
N SER A 314 -0.15 16.82 -31.97
CA SER A 314 -0.87 18.06 -31.62
C SER A 314 -0.19 19.32 -32.15
N HIS A 315 0.72 19.18 -33.13
CA HIS A 315 1.38 20.27 -33.85
C HIS A 315 1.01 20.20 -35.33
#